data_AF-A0A936GB81-F1
#
_entry.id   AF-A0A936GB81-F1
#
_cell.length_a   1.000
_cell.length_b   1.000
_cell.length_c   1.000
_cell.angle_alpha   90.00
_cell.angle_beta   90.00
_cell.angle_gamma   90.00
#
_symmetry.space_group_name_H-M   'P 1'
#
loop_
_entity.id
_entity.type
_entity.pdbx_description
1 polymer ?
#
loop_
_entity_poly.entity_id
_entity_poly.type
_entity_poly.pdbx_seq_one_letter_code
_entity_poly.pdbx_strand_id
1 'polypeptide(L)' 'MEYAASEHRAVMTFNVKDFIPLSVQYYEDGKEHYGVVVSIELSHGELRRRVTKLLESVTAEELVNAVRYL' A
#
# COMPACT_ATOMS: atom_id res chain seq x y z
N MET A 1 5.51 2.47 8.72
CA MET A 1 5.17 3.30 7.55
C MET A 1 6.23 4.38 7.33
N GLU A 2 6.78 4.97 8.40
CA GLU A 2 7.82 6.01 8.34
C GLU A 2 8.99 5.67 7.41
N TYR A 3 9.59 4.49 7.55
CA TYR A 3 10.70 4.07 6.68
C TYR A 3 10.32 3.99 5.19
N ALA A 4 9.11 3.48 4.88
CA ALA A 4 8.65 3.42 3.49
C ALA A 4 8.36 4.83 2.96
N ALA A 5 7.81 5.71 3.81
CA ALA A 5 7.56 7.11 3.46
C ALA A 5 8.87 7.89 3.20
N SER A 6 9.90 7.72 4.04
CA SER A 6 11.20 8.39 3.82
C SER A 6 11.86 7.96 2.51
N GLU A 7 11.63 6.74 2.07
CA GLU A 7 12.17 6.16 0.83
C GLU A 7 11.25 6.33 -0.39
N HIS A 8 10.12 7.03 -0.24
CA HIS A 8 9.12 7.21 -1.30
C HIS A 8 8.58 5.88 -1.87
N ARG A 9 8.35 4.89 -0.98
CA ARG A 9 7.92 3.53 -1.35
C ARG A 9 6.51 3.23 -0.86
N ALA A 10 5.75 2.55 -1.70
CA ALA A 10 4.52 1.87 -1.30
C ALA A 10 4.82 0.65 -0.41
N VAL A 11 3.89 0.31 0.48
CA VAL A 11 3.97 -0.90 1.32
C VAL A 11 2.99 -1.96 0.80
N MET A 12 3.47 -3.18 0.58
CA MET A 12 2.63 -4.37 0.36
C MET A 12 2.59 -5.20 1.65
N THR A 13 1.40 -5.54 2.15
CA THR A 13 1.25 -6.25 3.44
C THR A 13 0.01 -7.16 3.47
N PHE A 14 0.06 -8.19 4.30
CA PHE A 14 -1.12 -9.00 4.67
C PHE A 14 -1.73 -8.54 6.01
N ASN A 15 -1.08 -7.61 6.70
CA ASN A 15 -1.53 -7.08 7.99
C ASN A 15 -2.48 -5.88 7.80
N VAL A 16 -3.71 -6.18 7.39
CA VAL A 16 -4.78 -5.18 7.23
C VAL A 16 -5.07 -4.47 8.56
N LYS A 17 -5.05 -5.23 9.66
CA LYS A 17 -5.46 -4.75 10.99
C LYS A 17 -4.64 -3.55 11.46
N ASP A 18 -3.33 -3.55 11.21
CA ASP A 18 -2.46 -2.49 11.69
C ASP A 18 -2.24 -1.40 10.63
N PHE A 19 -2.21 -1.75 9.34
CA PHE A 19 -1.86 -0.79 8.29
C PHE A 19 -3.02 0.10 7.85
N ILE A 20 -4.28 -0.34 7.98
CA ILE A 20 -5.44 0.52 7.69
C ILE A 20 -5.54 1.66 8.72
N PRO A 21 -5.55 1.40 10.04
CA PRO A 21 -5.54 2.48 11.02
C PRO A 21 -4.31 3.39 10.89
N LEU A 22 -3.15 2.82 10.55
CA LEU A 22 -1.93 3.61 10.35
C LEU A 22 -2.03 4.57 9.16
N SER A 23 -2.66 4.15 8.05
CA SER A 23 -2.93 5.04 6.90
C SER A 23 -3.89 6.17 7.28
N VAL A 24 -4.93 5.88 8.07
CA VAL A 24 -5.85 6.89 8.62
C VAL A 24 -5.10 7.86 9.53
N GLN A 25 -4.24 7.37 10.42
CA GLN A 25 -3.44 8.22 11.30
C GLN A 25 -2.53 9.16 10.51
N TYR A 26 -1.96 8.71 9.39
CA TYR A 26 -1.16 9.58 8.52
C TYR A 26 -2.00 10.74 7.96
N TYR A 27 -3.22 10.44 7.50
CA TYR A 27 -4.15 11.46 7.03
C TYR A 27 -4.51 12.46 8.14
N GLU A 28 -4.85 11.98 9.34
CA GLU A 28 -5.16 12.81 10.51
C GLU A 28 -3.98 13.70 10.95
N ASP A 29 -2.75 13.16 10.86
CA ASP A 29 -1.51 13.88 11.18
C ASP A 29 -1.08 14.88 10.09
N GLY A 30 -1.79 14.95 8.95
CA GLY A 30 -1.38 15.73 7.77
C GLY A 30 -0.08 15.23 7.13
N LYS A 31 0.25 13.94 7.32
CA LYS A 31 1.42 13.26 6.75
C LYS A 31 1.03 12.51 5.49
N GLU A 32 1.99 12.37 4.58
CA GLU A 32 1.81 11.59 3.36
C GLU A 32 2.47 10.22 3.47
N HIS A 33 1.83 9.21 2.87
CA HIS A 33 2.43 7.92 2.58
C HIS A 33 2.30 7.59 1.08
N TYR A 34 3.25 6.85 0.54
CA TYR A 34 3.30 6.55 -0.91
C TYR A 34 2.51 5.30 -1.29
N GLY A 35 1.40 5.06 -0.60
CA GLY A 35 0.48 3.95 -0.84
C GLY A 35 0.63 2.74 0.08
N VAL A 36 -0.51 2.14 0.40
CA VAL A 36 -0.60 0.85 1.10
C VAL A 36 -1.40 -0.11 0.23
N VAL A 37 -0.79 -1.24 -0.10
CA VAL A 37 -1.42 -2.35 -0.81
C VAL A 37 -1.61 -3.48 0.19
N VAL A 38 -2.85 -3.86 0.41
CA VAL A 38 -3.22 -4.96 1.29
C VAL A 38 -3.72 -6.16 0.49
N SER A 39 -3.46 -7.35 1.00
CA SER A 39 -3.95 -8.59 0.40
C SER A 39 -4.26 -9.61 1.50
N ILE A 40 -5.00 -10.65 1.16
CA ILE A 40 -4.96 -11.92 1.90
C ILE A 40 -3.71 -12.70 1.52
N GLU A 41 -3.37 -13.73 2.30
CA GLU A 41 -2.30 -14.67 1.92
C GLU A 41 -2.70 -15.41 0.63
N LEU A 42 -1.90 -15.22 -0.40
CA LEU A 42 -2.05 -15.83 -1.71
C LEU A 42 -0.79 -16.63 -2.03
N SER A 43 -0.92 -17.60 -2.94
CA SER A 43 0.28 -18.25 -3.49
C SER A 43 1.20 -17.21 -4.13
N HIS A 44 2.51 -17.43 -4.09
CA HIS A 44 3.50 -16.51 -4.65
C HIS A 44 3.21 -16.13 -6.12
N GLY A 45 2.77 -17.09 -6.93
CA GLY A 45 2.42 -16.84 -8.33
C GLY A 45 1.21 -15.93 -8.48
N GLU A 46 0.18 -16.13 -7.67
CA GLU A 46 -1.03 -15.30 -7.70
C GLU A 46 -0.76 -13.90 -7.16
N LEU A 47 -0.01 -13.79 -6.06
CA LEU A 47 0.41 -12.51 -5.50
C LEU A 47 1.18 -11.68 -6.53
N ARG A 48 2.20 -12.29 -7.15
CA ARG A 48 2.99 -11.63 -8.19
C ARG A 48 2.10 -11.14 -9.34
N ARG A 49 1.20 -12.00 -9.84
CA ARG A 49 0.28 -11.66 -10.93
C ARG A 49 -0.60 -10.45 -10.59
N ARG A 50 -1.18 -10.41 -9.39
CA ARG A 50 -2.06 -9.33 -8.96
C ARG A 50 -1.30 -8.03 -8.70
N VAL A 51 -0.14 -8.11 -8.07
CA VAL A 51 0.74 -6.95 -7.86
C VAL A 51 1.16 -6.35 -9.20
N THR A 52 1.60 -7.17 -10.17
CA THR A 52 1.96 -6.68 -11.51
C THR A 52 0.78 -5.97 -12.18
N LYS A 53 -0.42 -6.56 -12.16
CA LYS A 53 -1.62 -5.91 -12.72
C LYS A 53 -1.96 -4.59 -12.03
N LEU A 54 -1.82 -4.52 -10.71
CA LEU A 54 -2.05 -3.27 -9.98
C LEU A 54 -1.07 -2.19 -10.48
N LEU A 55 0.23 -2.51 -10.52
CA LEU A 55 1.28 -1.58 -10.97
C LEU A 55 1.10 -1.12 -12.43
N GLU A 56 0.50 -1.94 -13.28
CA GLU A 56 0.14 -1.57 -14.66
C GLU A 56 -1.09 -0.65 -14.75
N SER A 57 -1.90 -0.59 -13.67
CA SER A 57 -3.21 0.10 -13.66
C SER A 57 -3.24 1.41 -12.87
N VAL A 58 -2.19 1.72 -12.10
CA VAL A 58 -2.13 2.93 -11.28
C VAL A 58 -0.80 3.66 -11.48
N THR A 59 -0.83 4.98 -11.41
CA THR A 59 0.40 5.80 -11.35
C THR A 59 0.92 5.92 -9.92
N ALA A 60 2.14 6.43 -9.76
CA ALA A 60 2.71 6.70 -8.44
C ALA A 60 1.90 7.77 -7.68
N GLU A 61 1.43 8.79 -8.37
CA GLU A 61 0.61 9.87 -7.82
C GLU A 61 -0.73 9.35 -7.33
N GLU A 62 -1.35 8.42 -8.05
CA GLU A 62 -2.62 7.78 -7.65
C GLU A 62 -2.49 6.85 -6.44
N LEU A 63 -1.25 6.49 -6.06
CA LEU A 63 -0.96 5.70 -4.86
C LEU A 63 -0.70 6.57 -3.62
N VAL A 64 -0.38 7.85 -3.77
CA VAL A 64 -0.16 8.74 -2.63
C VAL A 64 -1.43 8.81 -1.79
N ASN A 65 -1.28 8.52 -0.49
CA ASN A 65 -2.35 8.45 0.50
C ASN A 65 -3.48 7.45 0.17
N ALA A 66 -3.24 6.53 -0.78
CA ALA A 66 -4.22 5.54 -1.18
C ALA A 66 -4.00 4.21 -0.47
N VAL A 67 -5.12 3.52 -0.20
CA VAL A 67 -5.14 2.11 0.18
C VAL A 67 -5.74 1.30 -0.98
N ARG A 68 -5.06 0.24 -1.41
CA ARG A 68 -5.53 -0.68 -2.45
C ARG A 68 -5.64 -2.09 -1.91
N TYR A 69 -6.70 -2.80 -2.29
CA TYR A 69 -6.92 -4.20 -1.95
C TYR A 69 -6.68 -5.08 -3.18
N LEU A 70 -5.91 -6.15 -3.03
CA LEU A 70 -5.66 -7.15 -4.09
C LEU A 70 -6.63 -8.32 -4.07
#